data_AF-A0A7H0MHD8-F1
#
_entry.id   AF-A0A7H0MHD8-F1
#
_cell.length_a   1.000
_cell.length_b   1.000
_cell.length_c   1.000
_cell.angle_alpha   90.00
_cell.angle_beta   90.00
_cell.angle_gamma   90.00
#
_symmetry.space_group_name_H-M   'P 1'
#
loop_
_entity.id
_entity.type
_entity.pdbx_description
1 polymer ?
#
loop_
_entity_poly.entity_id
_entity_poly.type
_entity_poly.pdbx_seq_one_letter_code
_entity_poly.pdbx_strand_id
1 'polypeptide(L)'
;MSDNFGYMEYDFSMLNKIKILGSNEAKENFLRHYHSLKQYRLKCVLDVAGLDKALIHENYLLMNNEPRRRGKFIFFTGNAVITRKKDLLDWLASPIERHDLIIPLLIIPAVENVRPEYILATQEDPLFELLVPE
;
A
#
# COMPACT_ATOMS: atom_id res chain seq x y z
N MET A 1 -13.33 -28.22 -5.91
CA MET A 1 -12.46 -27.22 -6.53
C MET A 1 -12.88 -25.89 -5.92
N SER A 2 -12.04 -25.29 -5.09
CA SER A 2 -12.32 -23.97 -4.55
C SER A 2 -12.11 -22.97 -5.67
N ASP A 3 -13.19 -22.34 -6.12
CA ASP A 3 -13.10 -21.14 -6.96
C ASP A 3 -12.27 -20.12 -6.19
N ASN A 4 -11.00 -20.03 -6.54
CA ASN A 4 -10.11 -19.01 -6.01
C ASN A 4 -10.59 -17.73 -6.69
N PHE A 5 -11.31 -16.87 -5.98
CA PHE A 5 -11.95 -15.68 -6.54
C PHE A 5 -10.96 -14.59 -7.04
N GLY A 6 -9.73 -14.96 -7.39
CA GLY A 6 -8.76 -14.07 -8.05
C GLY A 6 -8.40 -12.84 -7.22
N TYR A 7 -8.08 -13.02 -5.94
CA TYR A 7 -7.64 -11.92 -5.08
C TYR A 7 -6.15 -12.05 -4.76
N MET A 8 -5.45 -10.92 -4.77
CA MET A 8 -4.10 -10.83 -4.22
C MET A 8 -4.08 -11.21 -2.74
N GLU A 9 -3.04 -11.92 -2.31
CA GLU A 9 -2.91 -12.38 -0.92
C GLU A 9 -2.70 -11.22 0.05
N TYR A 10 -3.58 -11.15 1.05
CA TYR A 10 -3.66 -10.04 2.01
C TYR A 10 -2.49 -9.97 3.00
N ASP A 11 -1.75 -11.07 3.16
CA ASP A 11 -0.60 -11.23 4.04
C ASP A 11 0.75 -10.95 3.34
N PHE A 12 0.69 -10.56 2.06
CA PHE A 12 1.84 -10.32 1.21
C PHE A 12 2.74 -11.55 1.05
N SER A 13 2.22 -12.79 1.16
CA SER A 13 3.07 -14.00 1.28
C SER A 13 4.13 -14.10 0.17
N MET A 14 3.74 -13.85 -1.08
CA MET A 14 4.60 -13.92 -2.27
C MET A 14 5.48 -12.68 -2.52
N LEU A 15 5.39 -11.65 -1.67
CA LEU A 15 6.26 -10.48 -1.73
C LEU A 15 7.59 -10.78 -1.03
N ASN A 16 8.71 -10.44 -1.66
CA ASN A 16 10.00 -10.39 -0.99
C ASN A 16 10.03 -9.20 -0.02
N LYS A 17 10.23 -9.47 1.26
CA LYS A 17 10.16 -8.48 2.35
C LYS A 17 11.55 -8.25 2.92
N ILE A 18 11.92 -7.00 3.14
CA ILE A 18 13.08 -6.62 3.96
C ILE A 18 12.75 -6.80 5.44
N LYS A 19 11.56 -6.33 5.85
CA LYS A 19 11.11 -6.36 7.24
C LYS A 19 9.61 -6.59 7.30
N ILE A 20 9.17 -7.42 8.24
CA ILE A 20 7.77 -7.54 8.63
C ILE A 20 7.58 -6.70 9.90
N LEU A 21 6.58 -5.82 9.92
CA LEU A 21 6.26 -5.02 11.10
C LEU A 21 5.41 -5.85 12.05
N GLY A 22 5.72 -5.79 13.35
CA GLY A 22 4.87 -6.40 14.37
C GLY A 22 3.49 -5.72 14.43
N SER A 23 2.47 -6.42 14.91
CA SER A 23 1.07 -5.94 14.91
C SER A 23 0.90 -4.52 15.50
N ASN A 24 1.56 -4.22 16.62
CA ASN A 24 1.53 -2.87 17.22
C ASN A 24 2.21 -1.82 16.33
N GLU A 25 3.40 -2.12 15.82
CA GLU A 25 4.16 -1.23 14.94
C GLU A 25 3.38 -0.95 13.64
N ALA A 26 2.79 -1.98 13.03
CA ALA A 26 1.96 -1.87 11.84
C ALA A 26 0.73 -0.98 12.08
N LYS A 27 0.05 -1.16 13.21
CA LYS A 27 -1.08 -0.34 13.63
C LYS A 27 -0.70 1.12 13.83
N GLU A 28 0.41 1.40 14.52
CA GLU A 28 0.89 2.76 14.75
C GLU A 28 1.25 3.47 13.45
N ASN A 29 1.97 2.78 12.55
CA ASN A 29 2.30 3.29 11.22
C ASN A 29 1.02 3.58 10.41
N PHE A 30 0.07 2.65 10.37
CA PHE A 30 -1.18 2.83 9.65
C PHE A 30 -1.95 4.05 10.17
N LEU A 31 -2.19 4.14 11.49
CA LEU A 31 -2.95 5.25 12.06
C LEU A 31 -2.26 6.60 11.81
N ARG A 32 -0.93 6.65 11.94
CA ARG A 32 -0.14 7.86 11.65
C ARG A 32 -0.38 8.32 10.21
N HIS A 33 -0.22 7.42 9.24
CA HIS A 33 -0.37 7.77 7.83
C HIS A 33 -1.83 8.03 7.45
N TYR A 34 -2.76 7.22 7.93
CA TYR A 34 -4.20 7.38 7.69
C TYR A 34 -4.72 8.74 8.16
N HIS A 35 -4.28 9.22 9.32
CA HIS A 35 -4.63 10.56 9.79
C HIS A 35 -3.97 11.65 8.93
N SER A 36 -2.73 11.44 8.51
CA SER A 36 -2.01 12.40 7.66
C SER A 36 -2.61 12.54 6.26
N LEU A 37 -3.29 11.51 5.72
CA LEU A 37 -3.89 11.54 4.38
C LEU A 37 -4.81 12.75 4.14
N LYS A 38 -5.43 13.30 5.20
CA LYS A 38 -6.26 14.52 5.12
C LYS A 38 -5.48 15.79 4.74
N GLN A 39 -4.15 15.75 4.85
CA GLN A 39 -3.22 16.82 4.51
C GLN A 39 -2.52 16.59 3.17
N TYR A 40 -3.05 15.65 2.38
CA TYR A 40 -2.58 15.34 1.04
C TYR A 40 -3.73 15.54 0.07
N ARG A 41 -3.38 16.02 -1.12
CA ARG A 41 -4.29 16.18 -2.24
C ARG A 41 -3.97 15.19 -3.35
N LEU A 42 -4.99 14.74 -4.07
CA LEU A 42 -4.82 13.93 -5.26
C LEU A 42 -4.08 14.73 -6.34
N LYS A 43 -2.90 14.24 -6.75
CA LYS A 43 -2.12 14.81 -7.85
C LYS A 43 -2.56 14.23 -9.19
N CYS A 44 -2.65 12.91 -9.27
CA CYS A 44 -3.13 12.18 -10.44
C CYS A 44 -3.44 10.72 -10.09
N VAL A 45 -4.10 10.03 -11.00
CA VAL A 45 -4.29 8.58 -10.96
C VAL A 45 -3.32 7.95 -11.95
N LEU A 46 -2.64 6.89 -11.53
CA LEU A 46 -1.64 6.17 -12.31
C LEU A 46 -2.14 4.76 -12.61
N ASP A 47 -1.82 4.27 -13.80
CA ASP A 47 -1.81 2.85 -14.08
C ASP A 47 -0.50 2.22 -13.60
N VAL A 48 -0.38 0.93 -13.81
CA VAL A 48 0.79 0.11 -13.45
C VAL A 48 2.07 0.63 -14.12
N ALA A 49 1.98 1.05 -15.37
CA ALA A 49 3.13 1.59 -16.11
C ALA A 49 3.58 2.95 -15.55
N GLY A 50 2.63 3.76 -15.08
CA GLY A 50 2.87 5.02 -14.38
C GLY A 50 3.47 4.82 -12.98
N LEU A 51 3.16 3.70 -12.32
CA LEU A 51 3.63 3.40 -10.96
C LEU A 51 5.16 3.34 -10.87
N ASP A 52 5.84 2.65 -11.79
CA ASP A 52 7.31 2.56 -11.79
C ASP A 52 7.97 3.95 -11.80
N LYS A 53 7.44 4.88 -12.59
CA LYS A 53 7.95 6.25 -12.67
C LYS A 53 7.68 7.07 -11.42
N ALA A 54 6.55 6.80 -10.74
CA ALA A 54 6.19 7.48 -9.51
C ALA A 54 6.95 6.96 -8.28
N LEU A 55 7.36 5.69 -8.30
CA LEU A 55 8.19 5.11 -7.26
C LEU A 55 9.66 5.52 -7.45
N ILE A 56 10.08 6.62 -6.82
CA ILE A 56 11.45 7.18 -6.96
C ILE A 56 12.46 6.71 -5.89
N HIS A 57 12.00 6.08 -4.82
CA HIS A 57 12.82 5.59 -3.71
C HIS A 57 13.16 4.10 -3.88
N GLU A 58 14.17 3.64 -3.15
CA GLU A 58 14.57 2.22 -3.17
C GLU A 58 13.64 1.34 -2.33
N ASN A 59 13.20 1.83 -1.16
CA ASN A 59 12.45 1.06 -0.18
C ASN A 59 11.09 1.68 0.12
N TYR A 60 10.09 0.84 0.33
CA TYR A 60 8.71 1.22 0.58
C TYR A 60 8.13 0.48 1.77
N LEU A 61 7.40 1.23 2.60
CA LEU A 61 6.43 0.71 3.53
C LEU A 61 5.15 0.42 2.75
N LEU A 62 4.77 -0.85 2.73
CA LEU A 62 3.53 -1.34 2.16
C LEU A 62 2.58 -1.74 3.29
N MET A 63 1.34 -1.29 3.24
CA MET A 63 0.30 -1.63 4.20
C MET A 63 -1.02 -1.91 3.50
N ASN A 64 -1.88 -2.76 4.06
CA ASN A 64 -3.26 -2.83 3.58
C ASN A 64 -3.99 -1.50 3.86
N ASN A 65 -4.87 -1.07 2.96
CA ASN A 65 -5.63 0.17 3.07
C ASN A 65 -7.09 -0.07 3.49
N GLU A 66 -7.31 -0.85 4.55
CA GLU A 66 -8.65 -1.18 5.02
C GLU A 66 -8.86 -0.74 6.48
N PRO A 67 -9.19 0.54 6.71
CA PRO A 67 -9.54 1.02 8.04
C PRO A 67 -10.87 0.41 8.48
N ARG A 68 -10.88 -0.34 9.59
CA ARG A 68 -12.13 -0.78 10.23
C ARG A 68 -12.63 0.29 11.19
N ARG A 69 -13.94 0.54 11.23
CA ARG A 69 -14.54 1.56 12.09
C ARG A 69 -15.49 0.93 13.11
N ARG A 70 -15.41 1.37 14.37
CA ARG A 70 -16.42 1.10 15.41
C ARG A 70 -16.77 2.42 16.09
N GLY A 71 -17.88 3.03 15.68
CA GLY A 71 -18.23 4.39 16.09
C GLY A 71 -17.19 5.40 15.59
N LYS A 72 -16.59 6.17 16.51
CA LYS A 72 -15.52 7.15 16.19
C LYS A 72 -14.12 6.53 16.15
N PHE A 73 -13.97 5.26 16.55
CA PHE A 73 -12.67 4.60 16.61
C PHE A 73 -12.31 3.93 15.28
N ILE A 74 -11.06 4.12 14.86
CA ILE A 74 -10.47 3.48 13.68
C ILE A 74 -9.50 2.39 14.15
N PHE A 75 -9.59 1.21 13.52
CA PHE A 75 -8.75 0.05 13.79
C PHE A 75 -8.05 -0.38 12.51
N PHE A 76 -6.83 -0.87 12.68
CA PHE A 76 -6.07 -1.53 11.64
C PHE A 76 -5.94 -3.00 11.97
N THR A 77 -6.34 -3.86 11.05
CA THR A 77 -6.24 -5.33 11.16
C THR A 77 -5.43 -5.94 10.02
N GLY A 78 -4.77 -5.10 9.22
CA GLY A 78 -3.93 -5.55 8.12
C GLY A 78 -2.49 -5.80 8.53
N ASN A 79 -1.69 -6.06 7.50
CA ASN A 79 -0.27 -6.30 7.55
C ASN A 79 0.48 -5.06 7.07
N ALA A 80 1.71 -4.91 7.57
CA ALA A 80 2.63 -3.88 7.11
C ALA A 80 4.03 -4.48 6.96
N VAL A 81 4.68 -4.16 5.85
CA VAL A 81 6.01 -4.69 5.51
C VAL A 81 6.86 -3.60 4.86
N ILE A 82 8.18 -3.73 4.98
CA ILE A 82 9.13 -2.97 4.18
C ILE A 82 9.60 -3.87 3.04
N THR A 83 9.58 -3.36 1.81
CA THR A 83 10.05 -4.06 0.61
C THR A 83 10.83 -3.10 -0.30
N ARG A 84 11.58 -3.65 -1.26
CA ARG A 84 12.25 -2.86 -2.29
C ARG A 84 11.27 -2.51 -3.40
N LYS A 85 11.53 -1.41 -4.10
CA LYS A 85 10.81 -0.99 -5.31
C LYS A 85 10.65 -2.12 -6.31
N LYS A 86 11.75 -2.80 -6.63
CA LYS A 86 11.77 -3.88 -7.62
C LYS A 86 10.83 -5.02 -7.20
N ASP A 87 10.99 -5.49 -5.97
CA ASP A 87 10.18 -6.58 -5.42
C ASP A 87 8.68 -6.21 -5.36
N LEU A 88 8.36 -4.96 -5.03
CA LEU A 88 6.98 -4.45 -5.06
C LEU A 88 6.39 -4.45 -6.47
N LEU A 89 7.14 -3.94 -7.46
CA LEU A 89 6.68 -3.89 -8.85
C LEU A 89 6.48 -5.30 -9.42
N ASP A 90 7.44 -6.19 -9.21
CA ASP A 90 7.37 -7.59 -9.64
C ASP A 90 6.17 -8.32 -8.99
N TRP A 91 5.93 -8.06 -7.69
CA TRP A 91 4.81 -8.64 -6.95
C TRP A 91 3.45 -8.11 -7.40
N LEU A 92 3.34 -6.83 -7.77
CA LEU A 92 2.10 -6.26 -8.32
C LEU A 92 1.82 -6.76 -9.74
N ALA A 93 2.86 -6.94 -10.56
CA ALA A 93 2.72 -7.38 -11.95
C ALA A 93 2.01 -8.73 -12.07
N SER A 94 2.31 -9.69 -11.20
CA SER A 94 1.71 -11.03 -11.26
C SER A 94 0.17 -11.02 -11.13
N PRO A 95 -0.44 -10.38 -10.11
CA PRO A 95 -1.90 -10.23 -10.03
C PRO A 95 -2.50 -9.51 -11.24
N ILE A 96 -1.84 -8.47 -11.76
CA ILE A 96 -2.33 -7.74 -12.93
C ILE A 96 -2.39 -8.63 -14.18
N GLU A 97 -1.34 -9.40 -14.44
CA GLU A 97 -1.29 -10.35 -15.56
C GLU A 97 -2.36 -11.44 -15.44
N ARG A 98 -2.71 -11.81 -14.20
CA ARG A 98 -3.75 -12.81 -13.91
C ARG A 98 -5.16 -12.22 -13.90
N HIS A 99 -5.30 -10.91 -14.07
CA HIS A 99 -6.54 -10.17 -13.86
C HIS A 99 -7.13 -10.35 -12.45
N ASP A 100 -6.27 -10.56 -11.46
CA ASP A 100 -6.65 -10.64 -10.05
C ASP A 100 -6.98 -9.23 -9.52
N LEU A 101 -7.97 -9.14 -8.64
CA LEU A 101 -8.28 -7.94 -7.90
C LEU A 101 -7.12 -7.63 -6.94
N ILE A 102 -6.54 -6.44 -7.11
CA ILE A 102 -5.54 -5.91 -6.19
C ILE A 102 -6.28 -5.46 -4.93
N ILE A 103 -5.82 -5.94 -3.79
CA ILE A 103 -6.32 -5.49 -2.49
C ILE A 103 -6.03 -3.98 -2.31
N PRO A 104 -6.81 -3.26 -1.49
CA PRO A 104 -6.47 -1.90 -1.12
C PRO A 104 -5.09 -1.83 -0.44
N LEU A 105 -4.21 -0.95 -0.92
CA LEU A 105 -2.83 -0.78 -0.45
C LEU A 105 -2.50 0.69 -0.18
N LEU A 106 -1.66 0.91 0.82
CA LEU A 106 -0.90 2.15 1.00
C LEU A 106 0.57 1.83 0.72
N ILE A 107 1.16 2.56 -0.24
CA ILE A 107 2.56 2.49 -0.60
C ILE A 107 3.22 3.81 -0.23
N ILE A 108 4.18 3.75 0.69
CA ILE A 108 4.77 4.93 1.32
C ILE A 108 6.28 4.82 1.26
N PRO A 109 7.02 5.85 0.82
CA PRO A 109 8.48 5.86 0.90
C PRO A 109 8.98 5.50 2.31
N ALA A 110 9.82 4.49 2.44
CA ALA A 110 10.42 4.09 3.71
C ALA A 110 11.64 4.96 4.04
N VAL A 111 11.43 6.27 4.14
CA VAL A 111 12.42 7.27 4.53
C VAL A 111 12.22 7.67 6.00
N GLU A 112 13.26 8.19 6.65
CA GLU A 112 13.18 8.65 8.06
C GLU A 112 12.26 9.88 8.26
N ASN A 113 11.67 10.40 7.18
CA ASN A 113 10.83 11.58 7.23
C ASN A 113 9.45 11.28 7.84
N VAL A 114 9.05 12.10 8.81
CA VAL A 114 7.75 12.01 9.50
C VAL A 114 6.58 12.31 8.54
N ARG A 115 6.81 13.11 7.49
CA ARG A 115 5.84 13.41 6.42
C ARG A 115 6.42 12.98 5.06
N PRO A 116 5.95 11.86 4.48
CA PRO A 116 6.37 11.43 3.15
C PRO A 116 6.14 12.49 2.07
N GLU A 117 7.01 12.54 1.06
CA GLU A 117 6.86 13.45 -0.08
C GLU A 117 5.65 13.12 -0.95
N TYR A 118 5.21 11.86 -0.90
CA TYR A 118 4.01 11.38 -1.54
C TYR A 118 3.52 10.09 -0.87
N ILE A 119 2.25 9.77 -1.08
CA ILE A 119 1.65 8.50 -0.70
C ILE A 119 0.92 7.98 -1.94
N LEU A 120 1.06 6.69 -2.23
CA LEU A 120 0.25 6.02 -3.22
C LEU A 120 -0.80 5.18 -2.51
N ALA A 121 -2.06 5.32 -2.92
CA ALA A 121 -3.17 4.53 -2.40
C ALA A 121 -3.86 3.77 -3.52
N THR A 122 -4.29 2.54 -3.25
CA THR A 122 -5.23 1.79 -4.09
C THR A 122 -6.52 1.55 -3.30
N GLN A 123 -7.65 1.52 -4.00
CA GLN A 123 -8.95 1.16 -3.41
C GLN A 123 -9.39 -0.20 -3.92
N GLU A 124 -9.89 -0.31 -5.15
CA GLU A 124 -10.14 -1.58 -5.86
C GLU A 124 -9.87 -1.29 -7.35
N ASP A 125 -9.52 -2.29 -8.17
CA ASP A 125 -8.96 -2.17 -9.53
C ASP A 125 -7.50 -1.62 -9.60
N PRO A 126 -6.72 -1.91 -10.66
CA PRO A 126 -5.27 -1.62 -10.71
C PRO A 126 -4.96 -0.15 -11.01
N LEU A 127 -5.56 0.77 -10.25
CA LEU A 127 -5.33 2.20 -10.31
C LEU A 127 -4.72 2.69 -9.01
N PHE A 128 -3.72 3.56 -9.12
CA PHE A 128 -2.96 4.10 -8.00
C PHE A 128 -3.17 5.61 -7.90
N GLU A 129 -3.74 6.05 -6.79
CA GLU A 129 -3.89 7.47 -6.47
C GLU A 129 -2.57 8.01 -5.95
N LEU A 130 -1.92 8.89 -6.72
CA LEU A 130 -0.74 9.61 -6.25
C LEU A 130 -1.18 10.82 -5.45
N LEU A 131 -0.96 10.76 -4.14
CA LEU A 131 -1.28 11.82 -3.19
C LEU A 131 -0.01 12.58 -2.84
N VAL A 132 -0.06 13.90 -2.84
CA VAL A 132 1.07 14.77 -2.44
C VAL A 132 0.64 15.73 -1.33
N PRO A 133 1.57 16.17 -0.46
CA PRO A 133 1.30 17.20 0.53
C PRO A 133 0.55 18.41 -0.04
N GLU A 134 -0.47 18.90 0.68
CA GLU A 134 -0.96 20.28 0.54
C GLU A 134 0.11 21.29 0.92
#